data_AF-A0A9P6TSE7-F1
#
_entry.id   AF-A0A9P6TSE7-F1
#
_cell.length_a   1.000
_cell.length_b   1.000
_cell.length_c   1.000
_cell.angle_alpha   90.00
_cell.angle_beta   90.00
_cell.angle_gamma   90.00
#
_symmetry.space_group_name_H-M   'P 1'
#
loop_
_entity.id
_entity.type
_entity.pdbx_description
1 polymer ?
#
loop_
_entity_poly.entity_id
_entity_poly.type
_entity_poly.pdbx_seq_one_letter_code
_entity_poly.pdbx_strand_id
1 'polypeptide(L)'
;MVLYEDLRVYTFWRTEASHYRTQQMPYRKTGTEWELLGDLALRLWHENEAKEAFEQCLDHKFSAKAWMKLLEIYAKEGNVQKALLAAVKLTVYHERWYHEIVYPTEIACNLNKLIRKEGLAKMRNILTSMNLPQPVQNLMTRYFDYGKLFEVEGYEF
;
A
#
# COMPACT_ATOMS: atom_id res chain seq x y z
N MET A 1 -28.28 5.23 -10.28
CA MET A 1 -27.39 6.21 -9.60
C MET A 1 -26.17 5.47 -9.08
N VAL A 2 -24.95 5.98 -9.29
CA VAL A 2 -23.69 5.26 -8.99
C VAL A 2 -23.53 4.93 -7.49
N LEU A 3 -23.87 5.86 -6.60
CA LEU A 3 -23.76 5.65 -5.15
C LEU A 3 -24.69 4.53 -4.63
N TYR A 4 -25.91 4.45 -5.15
CA TYR A 4 -26.86 3.41 -4.77
C TYR A 4 -26.34 2.02 -5.13
N GLU A 5 -25.73 1.88 -6.31
CA GLU A 5 -25.13 0.62 -6.76
C GLU A 5 -23.93 0.24 -5.89
N ASP A 6 -23.06 1.20 -5.56
CA ASP A 6 -21.90 0.94 -4.69
C ASP A 6 -22.34 0.46 -3.29
N LEU A 7 -23.32 1.12 -2.67
CA LEU A 7 -23.89 0.70 -1.38
C LEU A 7 -24.56 -0.67 -1.46
N ARG A 8 -25.31 -0.95 -2.54
CA ARG A 8 -25.97 -2.25 -2.74
C ARG A 8 -24.95 -3.39 -2.85
N VAL A 9 -23.91 -3.21 -3.64
CA VAL A 9 -22.84 -4.22 -3.78
C VAL A 9 -22.07 -4.39 -2.48
N TYR A 10 -21.79 -3.29 -1.77
CA TYR A 10 -21.07 -3.34 -0.49
C TYR A 10 -21.86 -4.10 0.57
N THR A 11 -23.13 -3.75 0.76
CA THR A 11 -24.01 -4.45 1.70
C THR A 11 -24.16 -5.92 1.37
N PHE A 12 -24.34 -6.27 0.09
CA PHE A 12 -24.37 -7.66 -0.35
C PHE A 12 -23.07 -8.40 0.04
N TRP A 13 -21.91 -7.82 -0.27
CA TRP A 13 -20.62 -8.38 0.11
C TRP A 13 -20.50 -8.60 1.62
N ARG A 14 -20.86 -7.61 2.45
CA ARG A 14 -20.78 -7.73 3.92
C ARG A 14 -21.72 -8.81 4.46
N THR A 15 -22.92 -8.94 3.91
CA THR A 15 -23.85 -10.02 4.28
C THR A 15 -23.32 -11.38 3.85
N GLU A 16 -22.80 -11.50 2.63
CA GLU A 16 -22.23 -12.75 2.13
C GLU A 16 -21.07 -13.19 3.04
N ALA A 17 -20.10 -12.30 3.30
CA ALA A 17 -18.96 -12.60 4.17
C ALA A 17 -19.37 -13.03 5.58
N SER A 18 -20.41 -12.40 6.18
CA SER A 18 -20.90 -12.78 7.51
C SER A 18 -21.62 -14.13 7.52
N HIS A 19 -22.37 -14.46 6.46
CA HIS A 19 -22.99 -15.77 6.29
C HIS A 19 -21.94 -16.88 6.20
N TYR A 20 -20.91 -16.72 5.37
CA TYR A 20 -19.83 -17.71 5.26
C TYR A 20 -19.06 -17.88 6.57
N ARG A 21 -18.79 -16.78 7.27
CA ARG A 21 -18.12 -16.80 8.58
C ARG A 21 -18.93 -17.55 9.64
N THR A 22 -20.25 -17.40 9.64
CA THR A 22 -21.17 -18.09 10.56
C THR A 22 -21.23 -19.59 10.28
N GLN A 23 -21.20 -19.97 9.00
CA GLN A 23 -21.18 -21.38 8.57
C GLN A 23 -19.79 -22.02 8.66
N GLN A 24 -18.78 -21.29 9.14
CA GLN A 24 -17.37 -21.70 9.18
C GLN A 24 -16.84 -22.18 7.82
N MET A 25 -17.43 -21.68 6.73
CA MET A 25 -17.03 -22.04 5.38
C MET A 25 -15.99 -21.05 4.85
N PRO A 26 -14.99 -21.52 4.07
CA PRO A 26 -13.97 -20.64 3.51
C PRO A 26 -14.61 -19.71 2.47
N TYR A 27 -14.52 -18.40 2.72
CA TYR A 27 -14.98 -17.39 1.77
C TYR A 27 -13.93 -17.22 0.67
N ARG A 28 -14.19 -17.80 -0.51
CA ARG A 28 -13.28 -17.76 -1.65
C ARG A 28 -13.78 -16.78 -2.71
N LYS A 29 -12.92 -15.82 -3.05
CA LYS A 29 -13.08 -14.91 -4.19
C LYS A 29 -11.77 -14.87 -4.98
N THR A 30 -11.84 -14.47 -6.23
CA THR A 30 -10.66 -14.27 -7.07
C THR A 30 -9.89 -13.02 -6.61
N GLY A 31 -8.58 -12.96 -6.90
CA GLY A 31 -7.77 -11.79 -6.54
C GLY A 31 -8.32 -10.48 -7.15
N THR A 32 -8.87 -10.54 -8.37
CA THR A 32 -9.47 -9.39 -9.04
C THR A 32 -10.79 -8.93 -8.40
N GLU A 33 -11.58 -9.86 -7.87
CA GLU A 33 -12.80 -9.51 -7.12
C GLU A 33 -12.43 -8.81 -5.81
N TRP A 34 -11.42 -9.31 -5.09
CA TRP A 34 -10.91 -8.66 -3.88
C TRP A 34 -10.39 -7.24 -4.15
N GLU A 35 -9.67 -7.05 -5.26
CA GLU A 35 -9.22 -5.73 -5.70
C GLU A 35 -10.39 -4.75 -5.92
N LEU A 36 -11.44 -5.21 -6.61
CA LEU A 36 -12.63 -4.40 -6.88
C LEU A 36 -13.41 -4.07 -5.58
N LEU A 37 -13.53 -5.04 -4.67
CA LEU A 37 -14.18 -4.85 -3.37
C LEU A 37 -13.39 -3.87 -2.50
N GLY A 38 -12.06 -3.90 -2.55
CA GLY A 38 -11.21 -2.91 -1.89
C GLY A 38 -11.44 -1.49 -2.42
N ASP A 39 -11.50 -1.32 -3.75
CA ASP A 39 -11.82 -0.02 -4.36
C ASP A 39 -13.23 0.48 -4.03
N LEU A 40 -14.21 -0.44 -3.96
CA LEU A 40 -15.58 -0.14 -3.56
C LEU A 40 -15.64 0.35 -2.12
N ALA A 41 -14.97 -0.35 -1.20
CA ALA A 41 -14.89 0.02 0.20
C ALA A 41 -14.20 1.38 0.40
N LEU A 42 -13.11 1.66 -0.33
CA LEU A 42 -12.47 2.98 -0.31
C LEU A 42 -13.40 4.09 -0.80
N ARG A 43 -14.17 3.85 -1.87
CA ARG A 43 -15.16 4.82 -2.37
C ARG A 43 -16.24 5.15 -1.35
N LEU A 44 -16.59 4.21 -0.49
CA LEU A 44 -17.54 4.36 0.60
C LEU A 44 -16.91 4.76 1.95
N TRP A 45 -15.61 5.08 1.96
CA TRP A 45 -14.87 5.55 3.14
C TRP A 45 -14.73 4.49 4.25
N HIS A 46 -14.79 3.22 3.86
CA HIS A 46 -14.55 2.06 4.71
C HIS A 46 -13.09 1.59 4.55
N GLU A 47 -12.14 2.34 5.14
CA GLU A 47 -10.71 2.11 4.95
C GLU A 47 -10.22 0.76 5.54
N ASN A 48 -10.78 0.33 6.67
CA ASN A 48 -10.39 -0.92 7.32
C ASN A 48 -10.79 -2.14 6.47
N GLU A 49 -12.04 -2.17 6.00
CA GLU A 49 -12.53 -3.23 5.13
C GLU A 49 -11.81 -3.24 3.78
N ALA A 50 -11.47 -2.06 3.26
CA ALA A 50 -10.67 -1.96 2.05
C ALA A 50 -9.28 -2.56 2.21
N LYS A 51 -8.61 -2.25 3.33
CA LYS A 51 -7.30 -2.79 3.67
C LYS A 51 -7.31 -4.31 3.73
N GLU A 52 -8.28 -4.89 4.42
CA GLU A 52 -8.45 -6.35 4.49
C GLU A 52 -8.64 -6.95 3.08
N ALA A 53 -9.48 -6.34 2.25
CA ALA A 53 -9.72 -6.80 0.88
C ALA A 53 -8.46 -6.72 0.01
N PHE A 54 -7.65 -5.66 0.13
CA PHE A 54 -6.39 -5.55 -0.59
C PHE A 54 -5.34 -6.55 -0.10
N GLU A 55 -5.25 -6.81 1.22
CA GLU A 55 -4.36 -7.84 1.76
C GLU A 55 -4.75 -9.22 1.19
N GLN A 56 -6.05 -9.56 1.17
CA GLN A 56 -6.55 -10.80 0.53
C GLN A 56 -6.26 -10.85 -0.98
N CYS A 57 -6.39 -9.73 -1.70
CA CYS A 57 -6.02 -9.65 -3.11
C CYS A 57 -4.55 -10.03 -3.32
N LEU A 58 -3.66 -9.53 -2.47
CA LEU A 58 -2.22 -9.73 -2.60
C LEU A 58 -1.77 -11.16 -2.27
N ASP A 59 -2.50 -11.84 -1.39
CA ASP A 59 -2.30 -13.28 -1.13
C ASP A 59 -2.59 -14.13 -2.38
N HIS A 60 -3.55 -13.71 -3.20
CA HIS A 60 -3.92 -14.41 -4.43
C HIS A 60 -3.07 -14.01 -5.65
N LYS A 61 -2.77 -12.72 -5.80
CA LYS A 61 -2.11 -12.18 -7.00
C LYS A 61 -1.35 -10.89 -6.65
N PHE A 62 -0.19 -10.72 -7.27
CA PHE A 62 0.47 -9.41 -7.28
C PHE A 62 -0.35 -8.37 -8.06
N SER A 63 -0.86 -7.34 -7.38
CA SER A 63 -1.44 -6.14 -8.00
C SER A 63 -0.70 -4.89 -7.53
N ALA A 64 -0.12 -4.13 -8.47
CA ALA A 64 0.50 -2.85 -8.18
C ALA A 64 -0.52 -1.82 -7.63
N LYS A 65 -1.76 -1.87 -8.10
CA LYS A 65 -2.83 -0.97 -7.65
C LYS A 65 -3.18 -1.24 -6.18
N ALA A 66 -3.36 -2.50 -5.80
CA ALA A 66 -3.61 -2.88 -4.40
C ALA A 66 -2.46 -2.45 -3.49
N TRP A 67 -1.20 -2.69 -3.90
CA TRP A 67 -0.03 -2.23 -3.16
C TRP A 67 0.03 -0.70 -3.00
N MET A 68 -0.31 0.06 -4.05
CA MET A 68 -0.35 1.54 -3.98
C MET A 68 -1.40 2.04 -2.98
N LYS A 69 -2.59 1.44 -2.99
CA LYS A 69 -3.64 1.80 -2.02
C LYS A 69 -3.27 1.42 -0.60
N LEU A 70 -2.68 0.24 -0.40
CA LEU A 70 -2.16 -0.15 0.91
C LEU A 70 -1.01 0.74 1.39
N LEU A 71 -0.11 1.16 0.50
CA LEU A 71 0.95 2.10 0.85
C LEU A 71 0.37 3.42 1.38
N GLU A 72 -0.67 3.95 0.74
CA GLU A 72 -1.35 5.16 1.18
C GLU A 72 -1.99 4.97 2.57
N ILE A 73 -2.68 3.84 2.80
CA ILE A 73 -3.32 3.51 4.08
C ILE A 73 -2.26 3.34 5.18
N TYR A 74 -1.21 2.54 4.96
CA TYR A 74 -0.14 2.33 5.94
C TYR A 74 0.62 3.62 6.25
N ALA A 75 0.80 4.51 5.27
CA ALA A 75 1.42 5.82 5.49
C ALA A 75 0.55 6.75 6.34
N LYS A 76 -0.78 6.70 6.16
CA LYS A 76 -1.74 7.41 7.02
C LYS A 76 -1.68 6.88 8.46
N GLU A 77 -1.73 5.56 8.64
CA GLU A 77 -1.65 4.88 9.94
C GLU A 77 -0.30 5.07 10.65
N GLY A 78 0.78 5.39 9.92
CA GLY A 78 2.13 5.50 10.47
C GLY A 78 2.85 4.16 10.62
N ASN A 79 2.36 3.09 9.98
CA ASN A 79 3.02 1.79 10.00
C ASN A 79 4.21 1.76 9.03
N VAL A 80 5.37 2.20 9.51
CA VAL A 80 6.59 2.34 8.69
C VAL A 80 7.04 1.03 8.07
N GLN A 81 6.98 -0.08 8.82
CA GLN A 81 7.46 -1.38 8.33
C GLN A 81 6.63 -1.88 7.16
N LYS A 82 5.30 -1.90 7.30
CA LYS A 82 4.41 -2.34 6.22
C LYS A 82 4.44 -1.39 5.03
N ALA A 83 4.49 -0.07 5.28
CA ALA A 83 4.59 0.92 4.22
C ALA A 83 5.90 0.79 3.43
N LEU A 84 7.03 0.61 4.11
CA LEU A 84 8.32 0.46 3.45
C LEU A 84 8.38 -0.85 2.64
N LEU A 85 7.80 -1.93 3.16
CA LEU A 85 7.67 -3.18 2.40
C LEU A 85 6.81 -3.00 1.14
N ALA A 86 5.68 -2.30 1.24
CA ALA A 86 4.85 -1.97 0.07
C ALA A 86 5.62 -1.12 -0.95
N ALA A 87 6.35 -0.09 -0.47
CA ALA A 87 7.20 0.75 -1.32
C ALA A 87 8.27 -0.08 -2.05
N VAL A 88 8.98 -0.98 -1.36
CA VAL A 88 9.98 -1.89 -1.97
C VAL A 88 9.36 -2.75 -3.07
N LYS A 89 8.18 -3.33 -2.84
CA LYS A 89 7.51 -4.16 -3.85
C LYS A 89 7.12 -3.35 -5.08
N LEU A 90 6.65 -2.12 -4.86
CA LEU A 90 6.26 -1.20 -5.92
C LEU A 90 7.46 -0.66 -6.71
N THR A 91 8.57 -0.34 -6.06
CA THR A 91 9.78 0.16 -6.73
C THR A 91 10.41 -0.91 -7.61
N VAL A 92 10.49 -2.16 -7.14
CA VAL A 92 10.93 -3.29 -7.98
C VAL A 92 9.99 -3.49 -9.17
N TYR A 93 8.67 -3.33 -8.97
CA TYR A 93 7.73 -3.38 -10.07
C TYR A 93 7.95 -2.24 -11.07
N HIS A 94 8.18 -1.01 -10.61
CA HIS A 94 8.45 0.14 -11.47
C HIS A 94 9.74 -0.01 -12.27
N GLU A 95 10.80 -0.52 -11.66
CA GLU A 95 12.08 -0.78 -12.34
C GLU A 95 11.89 -1.76 -13.52
N ARG A 96 11.06 -2.80 -13.34
CA ARG A 96 10.71 -3.74 -14.42
C ARG A 96 10.09 -3.05 -15.64
N TRP A 97 9.36 -1.95 -15.42
CA TRP A 97 8.72 -1.16 -16.47
C TRP A 97 9.54 0.07 -16.88
N TYR A 98 10.83 0.12 -16.52
CA TYR A 98 11.74 1.24 -16.79
C TYR A 98 11.23 2.58 -16.24
N HIS A 99 10.46 2.54 -15.15
CA HIS A 99 9.98 3.74 -14.48
C HIS A 99 11.01 4.19 -13.43
N GLU A 100 12.03 4.91 -13.89
CA GLU A 100 13.16 5.37 -13.07
C GLU A 100 12.90 6.70 -12.35
N ILE A 101 11.76 7.34 -12.62
CA ILE A 101 11.40 8.64 -12.05
C ILE A 101 11.17 8.47 -10.54
N VAL A 102 11.94 9.19 -9.74
CA VAL A 102 11.83 9.18 -8.27
C VAL A 102 10.68 10.08 -7.81
N TYR A 103 10.63 11.32 -8.31
CA TYR A 103 9.59 12.31 -8.00
C TYR A 103 9.09 12.94 -9.31
N PRO A 104 7.79 13.25 -9.47
CA PRO A 104 6.68 13.12 -8.52
C PRO A 104 5.95 11.77 -8.66
N THR A 105 6.32 10.79 -7.84
CA THR A 105 5.60 9.50 -7.76
C THR A 105 4.77 9.41 -6.50
N GLU A 106 3.65 8.69 -6.54
CA GLU A 106 2.82 8.43 -5.35
C GLU A 106 3.61 7.71 -4.24
N ILE A 107 4.61 6.89 -4.62
CA ILE A 107 5.52 6.25 -3.68
C ILE A 107 6.33 7.29 -2.93
N ALA A 108 6.98 8.22 -3.66
CA ALA A 108 7.73 9.30 -3.04
C ALA A 108 6.84 10.20 -2.17
N CYS A 109 5.63 10.52 -2.62
CA CYS A 109 4.67 11.31 -1.84
C CYS A 109 4.33 10.63 -0.51
N ASN A 110 4.05 9.32 -0.51
CA ASN A 110 3.72 8.58 0.71
C ASN A 110 4.95 8.33 1.61
N LEU A 111 6.13 8.13 1.02
CA LEU A 111 7.39 8.09 1.77
C LEU A 111 7.70 9.43 2.44
N ASN A 112 7.52 10.55 1.73
CA ASN A 112 7.73 11.90 2.29
C ASN A 112 6.77 12.17 3.46
N LYS A 113 5.51 11.73 3.39
CA LYS A 113 4.56 11.81 4.52
C LYS A 113 5.08 11.05 5.75
N LEU A 114 5.73 9.92 5.55
CA LEU A 114 6.32 9.13 6.64
C LEU A 114 7.62 9.76 7.16
N ILE A 115 8.49 10.25 6.27
CA ILE A 115 9.73 10.98 6.65
C ILE A 115 9.38 12.15 7.55
N ARG A 116 8.35 12.92 7.19
CA ARG A 116 7.87 14.06 7.99
C ARG A 116 7.42 13.66 9.40
N LYS A 117 6.88 12.46 9.58
CA LYS A 117 6.37 11.97 10.88
C LYS A 117 7.46 11.31 11.73
N GLU A 118 8.32 10.50 11.10
CA GLU A 118 9.17 9.52 11.79
C GLU A 118 10.67 9.80 11.65
N GLY A 119 11.07 10.68 10.72
CA GLY A 119 12.47 10.99 10.41
C GLY A 119 13.06 10.11 9.31
N LEU A 120 13.93 10.71 8.50
CA LEU A 120 14.64 10.05 7.40
C LEU A 120 15.65 9.02 7.93
N ALA A 121 16.34 9.31 9.04
CA ALA A 121 17.34 8.38 9.59
C ALA A 121 16.69 7.08 10.07
N LYS A 122 15.53 7.19 10.74
CA LYS A 122 14.75 6.04 11.20
C LYS A 122 14.30 5.15 10.04
N MET A 123 13.79 5.74 8.96
CA MET A 123 13.36 4.98 7.77
C MET A 123 14.53 4.23 7.11
N ARG A 124 15.71 4.87 7.01
CA ARG A 124 16.92 4.21 6.49
C ARG A 124 17.36 3.04 7.37
N ASN A 125 17.33 3.19 8.69
CA ASN A 125 17.69 2.11 9.61
C ASN A 125 16.75 0.90 9.48
N ILE A 126 15.45 1.15 9.32
CA ILE A 126 14.46 0.10 9.07
C ILE A 126 14.69 -0.56 7.71
N LEU A 127 15.05 0.19 6.66
CA LEU A 127 15.38 -0.39 5.36
C LEU A 127 16.58 -1.34 5.47
N THR A 128 17.63 -0.91 6.18
CA THR A 128 18.83 -1.73 6.39
C THR A 128 18.51 -3.00 7.18
N SER A 129 17.62 -2.93 8.18
CA SER A 129 17.26 -4.10 8.99
C SER A 129 16.39 -5.13 8.24
N MET A 130 15.74 -4.75 7.13
CA MET A 130 14.99 -5.69 6.29
C MET A 130 15.86 -6.69 5.52
N ASN A 131 17.18 -6.51 5.49
CA ASN A 131 18.14 -7.42 4.84
C ASN A 131 17.79 -7.74 3.38
N LEU A 132 17.41 -6.72 2.60
CA LEU A 132 17.06 -6.85 1.19
C LEU A 132 18.31 -7.07 0.31
N PRO A 133 18.19 -7.66 -0.89
CA PRO A 133 19.31 -7.71 -1.84
C PRO A 133 19.85 -6.32 -2.18
N GLN A 134 21.17 -6.18 -2.30
CA GLN A 134 21.84 -4.89 -2.54
C GLN A 134 21.26 -4.09 -3.71
N PRO A 135 20.92 -4.68 -4.88
CA PRO A 135 20.33 -3.92 -5.98
C PRO A 135 19.00 -3.27 -5.59
N VAL A 136 18.17 -3.96 -4.81
CA VAL A 136 16.87 -3.45 -4.35
C VAL A 136 17.04 -2.33 -3.33
N GLN A 137 18.02 -2.46 -2.43
CA GLN A 137 18.35 -1.38 -1.50
C GLN A 137 18.77 -0.12 -2.26
N ASN A 138 19.61 -0.26 -3.28
CA ASN A 138 20.05 0.86 -4.11
C ASN A 138 18.90 1.58 -4.84
N LEU A 139 17.83 0.86 -5.22
CA LEU A 139 16.63 1.48 -5.79
C LEU A 139 15.89 2.33 -4.75
N MET A 140 15.75 1.81 -3.54
CA MET A 140 15.10 2.53 -2.44
C MET A 140 15.91 3.73 -1.95
N THR A 141 17.24 3.64 -1.94
CA THR A 141 18.08 4.77 -1.52
C THR A 141 17.90 5.98 -2.41
N ARG A 142 17.58 5.82 -3.71
CA ARG A 142 17.27 6.95 -4.62
C ARG A 142 16.17 7.87 -4.07
N TYR A 143 15.15 7.30 -3.43
CA TYR A 143 14.06 8.07 -2.81
C TYR A 143 14.53 8.86 -1.59
N PHE A 144 15.40 8.26 -0.77
CA PHE A 144 15.95 8.92 0.42
C PHE A 144 17.02 9.96 0.06
N ASP A 145 17.83 9.70 -0.98
CA ASP A 145 18.82 10.64 -1.49
C ASP A 145 18.13 11.89 -2.04
N TYR A 146 17.01 11.73 -2.76
CA TYR A 146 16.14 12.83 -3.15
C TYR A 146 15.63 13.61 -1.93
N GLY A 147 15.10 12.91 -0.93
CA GLY A 147 14.59 13.53 0.30
C GLY A 147 15.65 14.35 1.04
N LYS A 148 16.90 13.87 1.06
CA LYS A 148 18.04 14.57 1.64
C LYS A 148 18.49 15.76 0.79
N LEU A 149 18.55 15.62 -0.53
CA LEU A 149 19.04 16.66 -1.44
C LEU A 149 18.11 17.88 -1.49
N PHE A 150 16.80 17.65 -1.40
CA PHE A 150 15.79 18.71 -1.41
C PHE A 150 15.31 19.12 -0.01
N GLU A 151 16.00 18.66 1.05
CA GLU A 151 15.71 19.02 2.45
C GLU A 151 14.21 18.87 2.78
N VAL A 152 13.63 17.73 2.40
CA VAL A 152 12.22 17.45 2.66
C VAL A 152 11.96 17.50 4.17
N GLU A 153 10.82 18.06 4.58
CA GLU A 153 10.43 18.17 5.98
C GLU A 153 10.61 16.82 6.71
N GLY A 154 11.41 16.83 7.78
CA GLY A 154 11.78 15.61 8.52
C GLY A 154 13.13 15.00 8.14
N TYR A 155 13.91 15.61 7.22
CA TYR A 155 15.24 15.10 6.86
C TYR A 155 16.27 15.16 8.00
N GLU A 156 16.09 16.09 8.96
CA GLU A 156 17.01 16.32 10.07
C GLU A 156 16.95 15.24 11.16
N PHE A 157 15.85 14.48 11.20
CA PHE A 157 15.55 13.43 12.19
C PHE A 157 15.73 12.02 11.60
#